data_AF-D4JFI2-F1
#
_entry.id   AF-D4JFI2-F1
#
_cell.length_a   1.000
_cell.length_b   1.000
_cell.length_c   1.000
_cell.angle_alpha   90.00
_cell.angle_beta   90.00
_cell.angle_gamma   90.00
#
_symmetry.space_group_name_H-M   'P 1'
#
loop_
_entity.id
_entity.type
_entity.pdbx_description
1 polymer ?
#
loop_
_entity_poly.entity_id
_entity_poly.type
_entity_poly.pdbx_seq_one_letter_code
_entity_poly.pdbx_strand_id
1 'polypeptide(L)'
;MESINKEYVLKVANELINIDSPSSYTKSAINYLKENIAKFNFETTLSNKGNLIVSIPGKDTSHTIGLSAHVDTLGLMVRSIKSDGKLSFTRIGGPMLPTLDGEYCRILTREGKIYTGTILSTTPAAHVFPDATSAPRKEDTMEIRIDEIVYSKEDTEKLGIQKW
;
A
#
# COMPACT_ATOMS: atom_id res chain seq x y z
N MET A 1 5.02 1.14 -38.07
CA MET A 1 5.33 1.08 -36.62
C MET A 1 3.99 1.18 -35.93
N GLU A 2 3.50 0.12 -35.29
CA GLU A 2 2.24 0.22 -34.54
C GLU A 2 2.43 1.25 -33.42
N SER A 3 1.57 2.26 -33.40
CA SER A 3 1.62 3.32 -32.40
C SER A 3 1.06 2.80 -31.09
N ILE A 4 1.80 2.99 -29.99
CA ILE A 4 1.31 2.72 -28.64
C ILE A 4 0.00 3.49 -28.41
N ASN A 5 -1.04 2.78 -27.98
CA ASN A 5 -2.28 3.42 -27.52
C ASN A 5 -2.04 4.09 -26.16
N LYS A 6 -1.63 5.37 -26.19
CA LYS A 6 -1.28 6.15 -24.99
C LYS A 6 -2.45 6.29 -24.01
N GLU A 7 -3.66 6.47 -24.53
CA GLU A 7 -4.86 6.64 -23.71
C GLU A 7 -5.15 5.37 -22.89
N TYR A 8 -5.05 4.20 -23.54
CA TYR A 8 -5.17 2.92 -22.86
C TYR A 8 -4.09 2.72 -21.79
N VAL A 9 -2.82 3.01 -22.10
CA VAL A 9 -1.71 2.87 -21.15
C VAL A 9 -1.92 3.77 -19.93
N LEU A 10 -2.26 5.04 -20.13
CA LEU A 10 -2.50 5.99 -19.05
C LEU A 10 -3.70 5.60 -18.19
N LYS A 11 -4.78 5.11 -18.81
CA LYS A 11 -5.95 4.59 -18.10
C LYS A 11 -5.57 3.42 -17.20
N VAL A 12 -4.90 2.41 -17.76
CA VAL A 12 -4.51 1.20 -17.00
C VAL A 12 -3.56 1.54 -15.87
N ALA A 13 -2.60 2.44 -16.12
CA ALA A 13 -1.66 2.90 -15.09
C ALA A 13 -2.37 3.65 -13.96
N ASN A 14 -3.29 4.56 -14.30
CA ASN A 14 -4.05 5.30 -13.29
C ASN A 14 -4.93 4.37 -12.45
N GLU A 15 -5.65 3.45 -13.07
CA GLU A 15 -6.48 2.46 -12.37
C GLU A 15 -5.62 1.56 -11.46
N LEU A 16 -4.47 1.08 -11.94
CA LEU A 16 -3.59 0.20 -11.16
C LEU A 16 -2.96 0.92 -9.95
N ILE A 17 -2.44 2.14 -10.12
CA ILE A 17 -1.77 2.89 -9.05
C ILE A 17 -2.72 3.24 -7.89
N ASN A 18 -4.02 3.34 -8.15
CA ASN A 18 -5.02 3.64 -7.12
C ASN A 18 -5.46 2.40 -6.31
N ILE A 19 -5.01 1.21 -6.68
CA ILE A 19 -5.30 -0.03 -5.93
C ILE A 19 -4.28 -0.18 -4.80
N ASP A 20 -4.75 -0.32 -3.55
CA ASP A 20 -3.87 -0.67 -2.43
C ASP A 20 -3.22 -2.03 -2.68
N SER A 21 -1.89 -2.06 -2.69
CA SER A 21 -1.13 -3.30 -2.87
C SER A 21 0.15 -3.35 -2.03
N PRO A 22 0.15 -2.97 -0.73
CA PRO A 22 1.37 -3.09 0.07
C PRO A 22 1.88 -4.55 0.03
N SER A 23 3.20 -4.75 0.11
CA SER A 23 3.79 -6.10 -0.02
C SER A 23 3.05 -7.15 0.81
N SER A 24 2.71 -8.28 0.17
CA SER A 24 1.84 -9.37 0.68
C SER A 24 0.33 -9.12 0.68
N TYR A 25 -0.16 -7.95 0.23
CA TYR A 25 -1.57 -7.61 0.06
C TYR A 25 -1.89 -7.25 -1.41
N THR A 26 -1.36 -8.01 -2.37
CA THR A 26 -1.43 -7.66 -3.80
C THR A 26 -2.64 -8.23 -4.55
N LYS A 27 -3.54 -8.96 -3.87
CA LYS A 27 -4.61 -9.74 -4.50
C LYS A 27 -5.51 -8.89 -5.41
N SER A 28 -5.88 -7.69 -4.97
CA SER A 28 -6.73 -6.77 -5.74
C SER A 28 -6.04 -6.30 -7.02
N ALA A 29 -4.76 -5.91 -6.94
CA ALA A 29 -3.98 -5.49 -8.10
C ALA A 29 -3.77 -6.64 -9.10
N ILE A 30 -3.49 -7.85 -8.60
CA ILE A 30 -3.34 -9.05 -9.43
C ILE A 30 -4.65 -9.42 -10.13
N ASN A 31 -5.77 -9.36 -9.43
CA ASN A 31 -7.09 -9.63 -10.03
C ASN A 31 -7.42 -8.61 -11.14
N TYR A 32 -7.20 -7.32 -10.87
CA TYR A 32 -7.39 -6.26 -11.87
C TYR A 32 -6.52 -6.48 -13.13
N LEU A 33 -5.25 -6.86 -12.95
CA LEU A 33 -4.37 -7.18 -14.08
C LEU A 33 -4.84 -8.41 -14.85
N LYS A 34 -5.26 -9.47 -14.14
CA LYS A 34 -5.79 -10.69 -14.76
C LYS A 34 -7.02 -10.39 -15.64
N GLU A 35 -7.94 -9.57 -15.16
CA GLU A 35 -9.12 -9.14 -15.92
C GLU A 35 -8.75 -8.31 -17.15
N ASN A 36 -7.75 -7.44 -17.04
CA ASN A 36 -7.26 -6.67 -18.19
C ASN A 36 -6.56 -7.56 -19.24
N ILE A 37 -5.74 -8.51 -18.80
CA ILE A 37 -5.01 -9.43 -19.68
C ILE A 37 -5.96 -10.41 -20.39
N ALA A 38 -7.04 -10.85 -19.74
CA ALA A 38 -8.04 -11.73 -20.33
C ALA A 38 -8.64 -11.17 -21.64
N LYS A 39 -8.70 -9.85 -21.79
CA LYS A 39 -9.18 -9.16 -23.02
C LYS A 39 -8.32 -9.44 -24.26
N PHE A 40 -7.08 -9.88 -24.06
CA PHE A 40 -6.14 -10.23 -25.13
C PHE A 40 -6.11 -11.73 -25.44
N ASN A 41 -6.94 -12.54 -24.76
CA ASN A 41 -6.98 -14.00 -24.90
C ASN A 41 -5.63 -14.70 -24.62
N PHE A 42 -4.82 -14.14 -23.73
CA PHE A 42 -3.59 -14.79 -23.27
C PHE A 42 -3.87 -15.77 -22.13
N GLU A 43 -3.10 -16.86 -22.09
CA GLU A 43 -3.17 -17.83 -21.01
C GLU A 43 -2.56 -17.21 -19.75
N THR A 44 -3.25 -17.38 -18.61
CA THR A 44 -2.78 -16.88 -17.32
C THR A 44 -2.84 -17.96 -16.25
N THR A 45 -1.80 -18.01 -15.42
CA THR A 45 -1.76 -18.87 -14.23
C THR A 45 -1.36 -18.05 -13.01
N LEU A 46 -1.68 -18.57 -11.82
CA LEU A 46 -1.30 -17.96 -10.55
C LEU A 46 -0.32 -18.88 -9.82
N SER A 47 0.75 -18.30 -9.29
CA SER A 47 1.63 -19.03 -8.36
C SER A 47 0.99 -19.15 -6.98
N ASN A 48 1.51 -20.05 -6.14
CA ASN A 48 1.07 -20.18 -4.74
C ASN A 48 1.27 -18.90 -3.92
N LYS A 49 2.20 -18.02 -4.34
CA LYS A 49 2.43 -16.71 -3.72
C LYS A 49 1.57 -15.58 -4.32
N GLY A 50 0.70 -15.88 -5.27
CA GLY A 50 -0.19 -14.91 -5.89
C GLY A 50 0.41 -14.13 -7.06
N ASN A 51 1.55 -14.56 -7.64
CA ASN A 51 2.09 -13.92 -8.83
C ASN A 51 1.24 -14.30 -10.04
N LEU A 52 0.91 -13.32 -10.88
CA LEU A 52 0.29 -13.53 -12.18
C LEU A 52 1.35 -13.86 -13.23
N ILE A 53 1.25 -15.04 -13.82
CA ILE A 53 2.10 -15.48 -14.91
C ILE A 53 1.25 -15.44 -16.19
N VAL A 54 1.76 -14.75 -17.21
CA VAL A 54 1.09 -14.60 -18.51
C VAL A 54 1.93 -15.29 -19.57
N SER A 55 1.35 -16.26 -20.27
CA SER A 55 2.01 -16.96 -21.36
C SER A 55 1.56 -16.37 -22.69
N ILE A 56 2.52 -15.82 -23.44
CA ILE A 56 2.27 -15.23 -24.77
C ILE A 56 3.02 -16.09 -25.80
N PRO A 57 2.32 -16.73 -26.75
CA PRO A 57 2.98 -17.56 -27.76
C PRO A 57 3.80 -16.68 -28.71
N GLY A 58 5.11 -16.94 -28.76
CA GLY A 58 6.02 -16.31 -29.71
C GLY A 58 5.85 -16.88 -31.12
N LYS A 59 6.34 -16.13 -32.12
CA LYS A 59 6.47 -16.64 -33.50
C LYS A 59 7.54 -17.73 -33.61
N ASP A 60 8.57 -17.64 -32.78
CA ASP A 60 9.63 -18.63 -32.60
C ASP A 60 9.50 -19.25 -31.20
N THR A 61 9.51 -20.58 -31.13
CA THR A 61 9.37 -21.37 -29.90
C THR A 61 10.69 -22.02 -29.47
N SER A 62 11.78 -21.78 -30.19
CA SER A 62 13.12 -22.29 -29.85
C SER A 62 13.72 -21.64 -28.61
N HIS A 63 13.22 -20.47 -28.21
CA HIS A 63 13.70 -19.71 -27.05
C HIS A 63 12.53 -19.05 -26.30
N THR A 64 12.63 -18.95 -24.97
CA THR A 64 11.63 -18.30 -24.10
C THR A 64 12.24 -17.08 -23.42
N ILE A 65 11.57 -15.93 -23.55
CA ILE A 65 11.94 -14.67 -22.88
C ILE A 65 11.05 -14.47 -21.66
N GLY A 66 11.66 -14.22 -20.51
CA GLY A 66 10.96 -13.86 -19.28
C GLY A 66 11.02 -12.35 -19.03
N LEU A 67 9.87 -11.73 -18.79
CA LEU A 67 9.76 -10.35 -18.30
C LEU A 67 9.07 -10.37 -16.94
N SER A 68 9.57 -9.55 -16.01
CA SER A 68 8.97 -9.41 -14.69
C SER A 68 8.79 -7.94 -14.31
N ALA A 69 7.69 -7.69 -13.61
CA ALA A 69 7.40 -6.43 -12.96
C ALA A 69 6.75 -6.76 -11.61
N HIS A 70 6.99 -5.93 -10.61
CA HIS A 70 6.36 -6.08 -9.31
C HIS A 70 5.20 -5.10 -9.19
N VAL A 71 4.12 -5.53 -8.54
CA VAL A 71 2.88 -4.74 -8.37
C VAL A 71 2.67 -4.31 -6.93
N ASP A 72 3.51 -4.82 -6.03
CA ASP A 72 3.45 -4.45 -4.63
C ASP A 72 4.03 -3.04 -4.40
N THR A 73 3.42 -2.34 -3.46
CA THR A 73 3.86 -1.04 -2.99
C THR A 73 4.52 -1.14 -1.63
N LEU A 74 5.28 -0.10 -1.29
CA LEU A 74 5.68 0.15 0.08
C LEU A 74 4.44 0.49 0.92
N GLY A 75 4.55 0.35 2.23
CA GLY A 75 3.45 0.69 3.14
C GLY A 75 3.86 0.66 4.60
N LEU A 76 2.86 0.67 5.46
CA LEU A 76 2.99 0.57 6.91
C LEU A 76 2.07 -0.53 7.44
N MET A 77 2.43 -1.12 8.57
CA MET A 77 1.63 -2.12 9.27
C MET A 77 1.39 -1.69 10.70
N VAL A 78 0.14 -1.80 11.18
CA VAL A 78 -0.23 -1.47 12.56
C VAL A 78 0.50 -2.41 13.54
N ARG A 79 1.40 -1.85 14.35
CA ARG A 79 2.19 -2.56 15.36
C ARG A 79 1.45 -2.63 16.70
N SER A 80 0.82 -1.53 17.09
CA SER A 80 0.04 -1.44 18.33
C SER A 80 -0.92 -0.25 18.27
N ILE A 81 -1.96 -0.31 19.10
CA ILE A 81 -2.88 0.80 19.35
C ILE A 81 -2.44 1.43 20.67
N LYS A 82 -2.18 2.73 20.66
CA LYS A 82 -1.79 3.53 21.83
C LYS A 82 -3.01 3.77 22.72
N SER A 83 -2.78 4.13 23.98
CA SER A 83 -3.85 4.39 24.94
C SER A 83 -4.77 5.53 24.52
N ASP A 84 -4.27 6.49 23.73
CA ASP A 84 -5.03 7.63 23.18
C ASP A 84 -5.69 7.31 21.82
N GLY A 85 -5.74 6.05 21.41
CA GLY A 85 -6.40 5.59 20.18
C GLY A 85 -5.54 5.69 18.91
N LYS A 86 -4.39 6.36 18.95
CA LYS A 86 -3.48 6.45 17.79
C LYS A 86 -2.77 5.13 17.51
N LEU A 87 -2.22 5.00 16.31
CA LEU A 87 -1.54 3.78 15.88
C LEU A 87 -0.03 3.95 15.88
N SER A 88 0.67 3.00 16.48
CA SER A 88 2.09 2.78 16.20
C SER A 88 2.21 1.85 14.99
N PHE A 89 3.24 2.02 14.18
CA PHE A 89 3.43 1.22 12.98
C PHE A 89 4.82 0.61 12.86
N THR A 90 4.96 -0.33 11.94
CA THR A 90 6.24 -0.78 11.38
C THR A 90 6.20 -0.66 9.86
N ARG A 91 7.37 -0.60 9.22
CA ARG A 91 7.47 -0.45 7.76
C ARG A 91 7.16 -1.75 7.04
N ILE A 92 6.44 -1.66 5.92
CA ILE A 92 6.38 -2.69 4.90
C ILE A 92 7.29 -2.24 3.75
N GLY A 93 8.38 -2.97 3.54
CA GLY A 93 9.46 -2.56 2.64
C GLY A 93 10.33 -1.45 3.24
N GLY A 94 10.85 -0.56 2.39
CA GLY A 94 11.80 0.50 2.80
C GLY A 94 11.34 1.93 2.56
N PRO A 95 10.12 2.36 2.97
CA PRO A 95 9.74 3.76 2.82
C PRO A 95 10.63 4.67 3.67
N MET A 96 10.94 5.85 3.14
CA MET A 96 11.64 6.89 3.87
C MET A 96 10.67 7.61 4.79
N LEU A 97 10.67 7.26 6.09
CA LEU A 97 9.73 7.84 7.05
C LEU A 97 9.71 9.39 7.12
N PRO A 98 10.83 10.12 6.92
CA PRO A 98 10.77 11.57 6.82
C PRO A 98 9.85 12.09 5.70
N THR A 99 9.70 11.37 4.59
CA THR A 99 8.82 11.78 3.48
C THR A 99 7.35 11.47 3.73
N LEU A 100 7.02 10.80 4.84
CA LEU A 100 5.65 10.47 5.22
C LEU A 100 5.10 11.40 6.30
N ASP A 101 5.93 12.25 6.92
CA ASP A 101 5.48 13.14 7.99
C ASP A 101 4.54 14.21 7.44
N GLY A 102 3.27 14.17 7.87
CA GLY A 102 2.19 15.02 7.37
C GLY A 102 1.37 14.41 6.22
N GLU A 103 1.78 13.25 5.68
CA GLU A 103 1.06 12.60 4.59
C GLU A 103 -0.20 11.86 5.07
N TYR A 104 -1.18 11.78 4.17
CA TYR A 104 -2.37 10.95 4.38
C TYR A 104 -2.07 9.49 4.06
N CYS A 105 -2.72 8.60 4.79
CA CYS A 105 -2.67 7.16 4.56
C CYS A 105 -4.07 6.55 4.60
N ARG A 106 -4.20 5.39 3.95
CA ARG A 106 -5.38 4.52 4.07
C ARG A 106 -5.06 3.38 5.03
N ILE A 107 -5.96 3.14 5.98
CA ILE A 107 -5.85 2.10 7.00
C ILE A 107 -6.84 0.99 6.62
N LEU A 108 -6.33 -0.15 6.20
CA LEU A 108 -7.13 -1.31 5.83
C LEU A 108 -7.30 -2.23 7.03
N THR A 109 -8.55 -2.54 7.37
CA THR A 109 -8.90 -3.53 8.40
C THR A 109 -8.98 -4.94 7.84
N ARG A 110 -8.98 -5.96 8.70
CA ARG A 110 -9.16 -7.36 8.30
C ARG A 110 -10.53 -7.62 7.65
N GLU A 111 -11.53 -6.83 7.99
CA GLU A 111 -12.88 -6.90 7.42
C GLU A 111 -13.00 -6.15 6.07
N GLY A 112 -11.92 -5.54 5.58
CA GLY A 112 -11.91 -4.78 4.33
C GLY A 112 -12.47 -3.36 4.45
N LYS A 113 -12.79 -2.89 5.67
CA LYS A 113 -13.08 -1.46 5.90
C LYS A 113 -11.81 -0.64 5.71
N ILE A 114 -11.98 0.55 5.14
CA ILE A 114 -10.90 1.50 4.87
C ILE A 114 -11.20 2.79 5.64
N TYR A 115 -10.24 3.21 6.45
CA TYR A 115 -10.23 4.51 7.13
C TYR A 115 -9.10 5.38 6.59
N THR A 116 -9.16 6.68 6.80
CA THR A 116 -8.03 7.58 6.56
C THR A 116 -7.35 7.96 7.86
N GLY A 117 -6.10 8.39 7.75
CA GLY A 117 -5.37 8.98 8.86
C GLY A 117 -4.16 9.77 8.37
N THR A 118 -3.59 10.55 9.28
CA THR A 118 -2.36 11.31 9.03
C THR A 118 -1.19 10.64 9.73
N ILE A 119 -0.09 10.43 9.01
CA ILE A 119 1.18 9.98 9.58
C ILE A 119 1.89 11.20 10.16
N LEU A 120 2.24 11.18 11.45
CA LEU A 120 2.77 12.34 12.16
C LEU A 120 3.91 11.95 13.09
N SER A 121 4.84 12.88 13.30
CA SER A 121 5.68 12.88 14.49
C SER A 121 4.85 12.88 15.78
N THR A 122 5.35 12.22 16.82
CA THR A 122 4.82 12.36 18.19
C THR A 122 5.04 13.77 18.75
N THR A 123 5.92 14.55 18.15
CA THR A 123 6.22 15.95 18.48
C THR A 123 6.05 16.86 17.25
N PRO A 124 4.81 17.08 16.77
CA PRO A 124 4.57 17.67 15.45
C PRO A 124 4.68 19.20 15.39
N ALA A 125 4.75 19.90 16.54
CA ALA A 125 4.65 21.36 16.60
C ALA A 125 5.72 22.00 17.51
N ALA A 126 6.57 22.86 16.94
CA ALA A 126 7.68 23.51 17.65
C ALA A 126 7.25 24.47 18.77
N HIS A 127 6.03 25.01 18.71
CA HIS A 127 5.49 25.88 19.77
C HIS A 127 4.95 25.09 20.98
N VAL A 128 4.84 23.76 20.89
CA VAL A 128 4.46 22.86 21.98
C VAL A 128 5.64 21.99 22.41
N PHE A 129 6.40 21.48 21.45
CA PHE A 129 7.48 20.52 21.66
C PHE A 129 8.84 21.14 21.28
N PRO A 130 9.76 21.32 22.24
CA PRO A 130 11.08 21.90 21.98
C PRO A 130 11.92 21.13 20.96
N ASP A 131 11.69 19.82 20.81
CA ASP A 131 12.43 18.92 19.93
C ASP A 131 11.76 18.68 18.56
N ALA A 132 10.65 19.36 18.25
CA ALA A 132 9.87 19.08 17.03
C ALA A 132 10.69 19.11 15.72
N THR A 133 11.71 19.98 15.67
CA THR A 133 12.60 20.18 14.50
C THR A 133 13.78 19.21 14.45
N SER A 134 14.15 18.59 15.58
CA SER A 134 15.31 17.71 15.69
C SER A 134 14.95 16.24 15.92
N ALA A 135 13.71 15.97 16.34
CA ALA A 135 13.22 14.62 16.59
C ALA A 135 13.30 13.77 15.31
N PRO A 136 14.05 12.65 15.32
CA PRO A 136 14.23 11.82 14.13
C PRO A 136 12.89 11.26 13.67
N ARG A 137 12.66 11.15 12.36
CA ARG A 137 11.48 10.48 11.80
C ARG A 137 11.75 8.99 11.67
N LYS A 138 11.37 8.23 12.70
CA LYS A 138 11.50 6.77 12.82
C LYS A 138 10.24 6.16 13.44
N GLU A 139 10.10 4.84 13.40
CA GLU A 139 8.86 4.15 13.83
C GLU A 139 8.44 4.45 15.28
N ASP A 140 9.40 4.67 16.18
CA ASP A 140 9.10 4.93 17.59
C ASP A 140 8.75 6.38 17.90
N THR A 141 9.05 7.30 17.00
CA THR A 141 8.80 8.75 17.13
C THR A 141 7.73 9.24 16.16
N MET A 142 7.05 8.32 15.48
CA MET A 142 5.96 8.60 14.57
C MET A 142 4.76 7.73 14.91
N GLU A 143 3.58 8.22 14.54
CA GLU A 143 2.30 7.59 14.79
C GLU A 143 1.31 7.93 13.68
N ILE A 144 0.23 7.18 13.60
CA ILE A 144 -0.90 7.53 12.74
C ILE A 144 -2.02 8.03 13.63
N ARG A 145 -2.47 9.25 13.38
CA ARG A 145 -3.72 9.78 13.91
C ARG A 145 -4.83 9.43 12.93
N ILE A 146 -5.81 8.67 13.38
CA ILE A 146 -6.96 8.24 12.57
C ILE A 146 -7.91 9.44 12.42
N ASP A 147 -8.49 9.61 11.24
CA ASP A 147 -9.49 10.67 10.98
C ASP A 147 -10.89 10.24 11.46
N GLU A 148 -10.98 9.73 12.68
CA GLU A 148 -12.19 9.24 13.33
C GLU A 148 -12.27 9.77 14.77
N ILE A 149 -13.47 9.74 15.35
CA ILE A 149 -13.68 10.14 16.75
C ILE A 149 -13.22 9.00 17.67
N VAL A 150 -11.92 8.99 17.98
CA VAL A 150 -11.29 8.03 18.89
C VAL A 150 -10.53 8.76 19.99
N TYR A 151 -10.75 8.34 21.23
CA TYR A 151 -10.06 8.90 22.40
C TYR A 151 -9.35 7.83 23.25
N SER A 152 -9.56 6.56 22.90
CA SER A 152 -9.05 5.42 23.63
C SER A 152 -8.67 4.30 22.68
N LYS A 153 -7.88 3.36 23.21
CA LYS A 153 -7.57 2.12 22.50
C LYS A 153 -8.85 1.36 22.12
N GLU A 154 -9.81 1.30 23.04
CA GLU A 154 -11.07 0.59 22.87
C GLU A 154 -11.92 1.20 21.74
N ASP A 155 -11.89 2.52 21.55
CA ASP A 155 -12.59 3.17 20.45
C ASP A 155 -12.00 2.77 19.09
N THR A 156 -10.67 2.74 18.99
CA THR A 156 -9.99 2.28 17.78
C THR A 156 -10.23 0.80 17.48
N GLU A 157 -10.30 -0.05 18.51
CA GLU A 157 -10.65 -1.47 18.35
C GLU A 157 -12.09 -1.66 17.85
N LYS A 158 -13.05 -0.81 18.25
CA LYS A 158 -14.44 -0.84 17.74
C LYS A 158 -14.53 -0.52 16.24
N LEU A 159 -13.54 0.18 15.68
CA LEU A 159 -13.44 0.39 14.22
C LEU A 159 -13.00 -0.89 13.47
N GLY A 160 -12.66 -1.97 14.19
CA GLY A 160 -12.12 -3.19 13.60
C GLY A 160 -10.63 -3.07 13.24
N ILE A 161 -9.96 -1.99 13.66
CA ILE A 161 -8.51 -1.85 13.54
C ILE A 161 -7.87 -2.71 14.63
N GLN A 162 -6.91 -3.53 14.22
CA GLN A 162 -6.22 -4.47 15.10
C GLN A 162 -4.72 -4.38 14.85
N LYS A 163 -3.93 -4.71 15.88
CA LYS A 163 -2.52 -5.00 15.68
C LYS A 163 -2.36 -6.25 14.81
N TRP A 164 -1.25 -6.32 14.09
CA TRP A 164 -0.87 -7.55 13.39
C TRP A 164 -0.71 -8.72 14.37
#